data_AF-A0A0D9Y685-F1
#
_entry.id   AF-A0A0D9Y685-F1
#
_cell.length_a   1.000
_cell.length_b   1.000
_cell.length_c   1.000
_cell.angle_alpha   90.00
_cell.angle_beta   90.00
_cell.angle_gamma   90.00
#
_symmetry.space_group_name_H-M   'P 1'
#
loop_
_entity.id
_entity.type
_entity.pdbx_description
1 polymer ?
#
loop_
_entity_poly.entity_id
_entity_poly.type
_entity_poly.pdbx_seq_one_letter_code
_entity_poly.pdbx_strand_id
1 'polypeptide(L)'
;MDALLAAVASDLVGRLISFLISKWQEHRAGDDDGASRLQRALLRARVVMEEAEGRQVTSPAMLLQLRRLSWEMCRAAYALDALRIRAAAAAAASRRRRRRCQPLLLSLGGDGDVATAVESLEAALGGAKELVVLLGGCPRLSRQPYSAYLFMERCMFGRQMEKEQIVDFLLRPACSSAGDPNPGVLPVVGGPEVGKRTLVEHVCIDERVRQYFAKIHRLSSDDLMAAGDDDEHRRLGIDPSSRSLVVVDVIGDVDEEPWRRLCSSVRRENGDGKVVIICRTAEHAARLGTAPRPVTLDNLRRPELWYMFRVLAFGGADPEDRPELVAIAAELFEGVKHLAMIAAVNTQAAALRADMTARSWRRIARAAIDAHGGRGEHGPVRDEDDSYYMYRPSMDAPHCLFYDRRKLTTRAPAASTTPTVTMQDLLTGRVVPGVDTPRFDVLVWRSPIPPYCSYVATCDMGRAQQFVVASGGRRPFERRKPSGNLDHGEYLNKKRRPMYNGS
;
A
#
# COMPACT_ATOMS: atom_id res chain seq x y z
N MET A 1 31.43 -11.78 38.00
CA MET A 1 31.12 -10.33 37.90
C MET A 1 29.91 -10.06 37.02
N ASP A 2 29.69 -10.82 35.94
CA ASP A 2 28.58 -10.58 34.99
C ASP A 2 27.17 -10.77 35.57
N ALA A 3 26.96 -11.74 36.46
CA ALA A 3 25.65 -11.96 37.09
C ALA A 3 25.22 -10.81 38.03
N LEU A 4 26.19 -10.22 38.73
CA LEU A 4 25.96 -9.05 39.61
C LEU A 4 25.68 -7.79 38.79
N LEU A 5 26.39 -7.58 37.67
CA LEU A 5 26.12 -6.47 36.75
C LEU A 5 24.76 -6.61 36.06
N ALA A 6 24.38 -7.81 35.64
CA ALA A 6 23.06 -8.08 35.06
C ALA A 6 21.92 -7.86 36.07
N ALA A 7 22.11 -8.28 37.33
CA ALA A 7 21.14 -8.05 38.40
C ALA A 7 20.95 -6.55 38.69
N VAL A 8 22.06 -5.80 38.81
CA VAL A 8 22.03 -4.35 39.04
C VAL A 8 21.42 -3.61 37.85
N ALA A 9 21.73 -4.01 36.62
CA ALA A 9 21.12 -3.46 35.41
C ALA A 9 19.61 -3.75 35.34
N SER A 10 19.18 -4.96 35.72
CA SER A 10 17.77 -5.33 35.75
C SER A 10 16.97 -4.56 36.81
N ASP A 11 17.59 -4.27 37.97
CA ASP A 11 16.99 -3.47 39.03
C ASP A 11 16.92 -1.99 38.64
N LEU A 12 17.95 -1.45 37.99
CA LEU A 12 17.93 -0.09 37.45
C LEU A 12 16.88 0.08 36.34
N VAL A 13 16.74 -0.90 35.45
CA VAL A 13 15.70 -0.91 34.41
C VAL A 13 14.31 -1.05 35.05
N GLY A 14 14.15 -1.92 36.05
CA GLY A 14 12.92 -2.08 36.81
C GLY A 14 12.51 -0.78 37.51
N ARG A 15 13.44 -0.09 38.17
CA ARG A 15 13.21 1.20 38.83
C ARG A 15 12.92 2.32 37.83
N LEU A 16 13.57 2.32 36.66
CA LEU A 16 13.26 3.28 35.59
C LEU A 16 11.84 3.06 35.05
N ILE A 17 11.45 1.81 34.83
CA ILE A 17 10.09 1.45 34.39
C ILE A 17 9.08 1.81 35.48
N SER A 18 9.34 1.52 36.75
CA SER A 18 8.47 1.88 37.88
C SER A 18 8.36 3.39 38.07
N PHE A 19 9.45 4.13 37.93
CA PHE A 19 9.47 5.60 37.99
C PHE A 19 8.71 6.22 36.83
N LEU A 20 8.87 5.68 35.62
CA LEU A 20 8.06 6.08 34.49
C LEU A 20 6.60 5.79 34.83
N ILE A 21 6.24 4.55 35.21
CA ILE A 21 4.86 4.15 35.56
C ILE A 21 4.25 5.05 36.64
N SER A 22 5.00 5.41 37.69
CA SER A 22 4.52 6.31 38.76
C SER A 22 4.31 7.74 38.26
N LYS A 23 5.24 8.26 37.46
CA LYS A 23 5.10 9.58 36.80
C LYS A 23 3.94 9.61 35.78
N TRP A 24 3.63 8.47 35.16
CA TRP A 24 2.44 8.28 34.30
C TRP A 24 1.14 8.22 35.11
N GLN A 25 1.18 7.72 36.35
CA GLN A 25 0.02 7.63 37.25
C GLN A 25 -0.33 8.96 37.92
N GLU A 26 0.65 9.82 38.21
CA GLU A 26 0.41 11.18 38.73
C GLU A 26 -0.33 12.09 37.73
N HIS A 27 -0.17 11.86 36.42
CA HIS A 27 -0.94 12.52 35.35
C HIS A 27 -2.38 12.00 35.17
N ARG A 28 -2.91 11.20 36.11
CA ARG A 28 -4.26 10.62 36.06
C ARG A 28 -5.29 11.45 36.85
N ALA A 29 -4.88 12.53 37.52
CA ALA A 29 -5.66 13.25 38.53
C ALA A 29 -6.01 14.72 38.19
N GLY A 30 -5.94 15.12 36.92
CA GLY A 30 -6.40 16.45 36.48
C GLY A 30 -7.18 16.32 35.18
N ASP A 31 -8.39 16.88 35.17
CA ASP A 31 -9.34 17.06 34.05
C ASP A 31 -8.73 16.76 32.66
N ASP A 32 -8.73 15.49 32.25
CA ASP A 32 -7.97 15.06 31.09
C ASP A 32 -8.86 15.04 29.85
N ASP A 33 -8.72 16.10 29.04
CA ASP A 33 -9.35 16.20 27.73
C ASP A 33 -9.12 14.91 26.91
N GLY A 34 -10.16 14.44 26.22
CA GLY A 34 -10.12 13.20 25.45
C GLY A 34 -8.98 13.17 24.42
N ALA A 35 -8.57 14.33 23.90
CA ALA A 35 -7.43 14.44 23.00
C ALA A 35 -6.08 14.13 23.68
N SER A 36 -5.87 14.60 24.92
CA SER A 36 -4.66 14.33 25.72
C SER A 36 -4.55 12.85 26.07
N ARG A 37 -5.66 12.21 26.48
CA ARG A 37 -5.75 10.76 26.66
C ARG A 37 -5.36 10.00 25.39
N LEU A 38 -5.94 10.41 24.25
CA LEU A 38 -5.69 9.78 22.96
C LEU A 38 -4.22 9.89 22.55
N GLN A 39 -3.61 11.05 22.74
CA GLN A 39 -2.20 11.27 22.45
C GLN A 39 -1.29 10.39 23.31
N ARG A 40 -1.56 10.28 24.62
CA ARG A 40 -0.82 9.36 25.51
C ARG A 40 -0.98 7.90 25.10
N ALA A 41 -2.18 7.47 24.74
CA ALA A 41 -2.44 6.11 24.26
C ALA A 41 -1.72 5.83 22.93
N LEU A 42 -1.72 6.78 21.99
CA LEU A 42 -1.01 6.67 20.71
C LEU A 42 0.51 6.52 20.89
N LEU A 43 1.11 7.28 21.81
CA LEU A 43 2.54 7.14 22.12
C LEU A 43 2.87 5.73 22.64
N ARG A 44 2.04 5.18 23.54
CA ARG A 44 2.21 3.82 24.05
C ARG A 44 2.06 2.77 22.95
N ALA A 45 1.07 2.92 22.08
CA ALA A 45 0.87 2.01 20.95
C ALA A 45 2.05 2.04 19.98
N ARG A 46 2.58 3.24 19.68
CA ARG A 46 3.76 3.40 18.82
C ARG A 46 4.97 2.67 19.38
N VAL A 47 5.26 2.78 20.68
CA VAL A 47 6.38 2.05 21.32
C VAL A 47 6.25 0.54 21.14
N VAL A 48 5.05 -0.02 21.34
CA VAL A 48 4.80 -1.46 21.14
C VAL A 48 4.99 -1.86 19.67
N MET A 49 4.48 -1.05 18.74
CA MET A 49 4.62 -1.31 17.30
C MET A 49 6.07 -1.24 16.83
N GLU A 50 6.83 -0.22 17.25
CA GLU A 50 8.25 -0.06 16.93
C GLU A 50 9.08 -1.25 17.46
N GLU A 51 8.79 -1.70 18.68
CA GLU A 51 9.46 -2.86 19.27
C GLU A 51 9.12 -4.14 18.51
N ALA A 52 7.87 -4.31 18.08
CA ALA A 52 7.43 -5.47 17.30
C ALA A 52 8.05 -5.50 15.89
N GLU A 53 8.16 -4.34 15.23
CA GLU A 53 8.79 -4.20 13.91
C GLU A 53 10.30 -4.48 13.94
N GLY A 54 10.95 -4.23 15.07
CA GLY A 54 12.35 -4.57 15.31
C GLY A 54 12.60 -6.07 15.55
N ARG A 55 11.56 -6.91 15.48
CA ARG A 55 11.61 -8.32 15.85
C ARG A 55 11.02 -9.21 14.77
N GLN A 56 11.53 -10.43 14.72
CA GLN A 56 11.03 -11.47 13.82
C GLN A 56 9.83 -12.19 14.45
N VAL A 57 8.65 -11.58 14.34
CA VAL A 57 7.41 -12.14 14.87
C VAL A 57 6.81 -13.13 13.87
N THR A 58 6.89 -14.41 14.17
CA THR A 58 6.35 -15.49 13.31
C THR A 58 5.05 -16.09 13.84
N SER A 59 4.75 -15.90 15.13
CA SER A 59 3.53 -16.44 15.76
C SER A 59 2.27 -15.83 15.15
N PRO A 60 1.35 -16.64 14.59
CA PRO A 60 0.10 -16.13 14.03
C PRO A 60 -0.76 -15.37 15.04
N ALA A 61 -0.77 -15.81 16.31
CA ALA A 61 -1.52 -15.14 17.38
C ALA A 61 -0.95 -13.74 17.67
N MET A 62 0.38 -13.61 17.73
CA MET A 62 1.03 -12.32 17.93
C MET A 62 0.81 -11.38 16.73
N LEU A 63 0.90 -11.90 15.50
CA LEU A 63 0.62 -11.14 14.28
C LEU A 63 -0.82 -10.62 14.25
N LEU A 64 -1.79 -11.41 14.70
CA LEU A 64 -3.19 -10.98 14.82
C LEU A 64 -3.37 -9.87 15.86
N GLN A 65 -2.73 -9.97 17.02
CA GLN A 65 -2.75 -8.92 18.03
C GLN A 65 -2.09 -7.62 17.53
N LEU A 66 -0.94 -7.72 16.84
CA LEU A 66 -0.28 -6.57 16.21
C LEU A 66 -1.14 -5.94 15.12
N ARG A 67 -1.80 -6.74 14.28
CA ARG A 67 -2.75 -6.25 13.27
C ARG A 67 -3.90 -5.49 13.92
N ARG A 68 -4.43 -5.97 15.05
CA ARG A 68 -5.47 -5.28 15.80
C ARG A 68 -4.97 -3.98 16.41
N LEU A 69 -3.81 -3.98 17.05
CA LEU A 69 -3.22 -2.78 17.64
C LEU A 69 -2.90 -1.72 16.57
N SER A 70 -2.31 -2.13 15.44
CA SER A 70 -2.04 -1.26 14.29
C SER A 70 -3.31 -0.60 13.77
N TRP A 71 -4.41 -1.35 13.68
CA TRP A 71 -5.70 -0.82 13.26
C TRP A 71 -6.20 0.28 14.21
N GLU A 72 -6.26 -0.02 15.52
CA GLU A 72 -6.74 0.97 16.49
C GLU A 72 -5.82 2.19 16.57
N MET A 73 -4.50 2.00 16.44
CA MET A 73 -3.53 3.09 16.35
C MET A 73 -3.80 3.99 15.15
N CYS A 74 -4.01 3.42 13.95
CA CYS A 74 -4.31 4.20 12.75
C CYS A 74 -5.65 4.95 12.88
N ARG A 75 -6.69 4.28 13.41
CA ARG A 75 -8.01 4.87 13.65
C ARG A 75 -7.95 6.02 14.66
N ALA A 76 -7.23 5.84 15.76
CA ALA A 76 -7.01 6.88 16.77
C ALA A 76 -6.23 8.07 16.22
N ALA A 77 -5.14 7.84 15.47
CA ALA A 77 -4.37 8.91 14.84
C ALA A 77 -5.22 9.72 13.85
N TYR A 78 -6.03 9.02 13.05
CA TYR A 78 -6.97 9.63 12.12
C TYR A 78 -8.00 10.52 12.84
N ALA A 79 -8.58 10.06 13.94
CA ALA A 79 -9.53 10.83 14.75
C ALA A 79 -8.88 12.08 15.38
N LEU A 80 -7.66 11.94 15.89
CA LEU A 80 -6.89 13.05 16.48
C LEU A 80 -6.54 14.12 15.43
N ASP A 81 -6.09 13.71 14.25
CA ASP A 81 -5.81 14.66 13.16
C ASP A 81 -7.08 15.37 12.70
N ALA A 82 -8.18 14.62 12.56
CA ALA A 82 -9.47 15.19 12.19
C ALA A 82 -9.83 16.32 13.15
N LEU A 83 -9.75 16.10 14.47
CA LEU A 83 -9.97 17.13 15.49
C LEU A 83 -9.08 18.36 15.30
N ARG A 84 -7.77 18.16 15.18
CA ARG A 84 -6.78 19.23 15.03
C ARG A 84 -7.06 20.08 13.81
N ILE A 85 -7.42 19.45 12.69
CA ILE A 85 -7.79 20.14 11.46
C ILE A 85 -9.07 20.98 11.67
N ARG A 86 -10.08 20.47 12.40
CA ARG A 86 -11.29 21.27 12.71
C ARG A 86 -10.95 22.49 13.56
N ALA A 87 -10.13 22.29 14.60
CA ALA A 87 -9.71 23.36 15.50
C ALA A 87 -8.95 24.46 14.74
N ALA A 88 -7.98 24.08 13.89
CA ALA A 88 -7.24 25.01 13.05
C ALA A 88 -8.16 25.76 12.06
N ALA A 89 -9.13 25.06 11.45
CA ALA A 89 -10.10 25.68 10.55
C ALA A 89 -11.05 26.66 11.27
N ALA A 90 -11.46 26.34 12.51
CA ALA A 90 -12.28 27.21 13.34
C ALA A 90 -11.51 28.49 13.73
N ALA A 91 -10.24 28.36 14.11
CA ALA A 91 -9.37 29.49 14.44
C ALA A 91 -9.08 30.40 13.23
N ALA A 92 -9.01 29.85 12.01
CA ALA A 92 -8.71 30.60 10.79
C ALA A 92 -9.92 31.32 10.14
N ALA A 93 -11.13 31.22 10.70
CA ALA A 93 -12.35 31.66 10.03
C ALA A 93 -12.66 33.17 10.19
N SER A 94 -12.37 33.96 9.15
CA SER A 94 -13.20 35.11 8.77
C SER A 94 -14.42 34.64 7.95
N ARG A 95 -15.57 35.32 8.10
CA ARG A 95 -16.94 34.88 7.71
C ARG A 95 -17.15 34.34 6.26
N ARG A 96 -16.20 34.52 5.32
CA ARG A 96 -16.35 34.10 3.91
C ARG A 96 -15.86 32.68 3.59
N ARG A 97 -15.05 32.03 4.44
CA ARG A 97 -14.51 30.67 4.18
C ARG A 97 -15.39 29.50 4.67
N ARG A 98 -16.54 29.79 5.29
CA ARG A 98 -17.45 28.78 5.86
C ARG A 98 -17.97 27.74 4.85
N ARG A 99 -18.05 28.07 3.54
CA ARG A 99 -18.72 27.22 2.53
C ARG A 99 -17.83 26.17 1.83
N ARG A 100 -16.49 26.26 1.88
CA ARG A 100 -15.61 25.29 1.18
C ARG A 100 -15.08 24.16 2.06
N CYS A 101 -14.98 24.36 3.37
CA CYS A 101 -14.45 23.34 4.30
C CYS A 101 -15.51 22.44 4.93
N GLN A 102 -16.80 22.70 4.70
CA GLN A 102 -17.91 21.92 5.27
C GLN A 102 -17.97 20.46 4.80
N PRO A 103 -17.64 20.08 3.54
CA PRO A 103 -17.65 18.68 3.14
C PRO A 103 -16.48 17.87 3.73
N LEU A 104 -15.33 18.52 3.97
CA LEU A 104 -14.11 17.91 4.52
C LEU A 104 -14.33 17.37 5.95
N LEU A 105 -15.16 18.08 6.73
CA LEU A 105 -15.49 17.73 8.11
C LEU A 105 -16.43 16.54 8.26
N LEU A 106 -17.25 16.26 7.24
CA LEU A 106 -18.29 15.22 7.28
C LEU A 106 -17.74 13.83 6.91
N SER A 107 -16.73 13.73 6.04
CA SER A 107 -16.10 12.45 5.67
C SER A 107 -15.02 11.96 6.65
N LEU A 108 -14.41 12.88 7.42
CA LEU A 108 -13.48 12.57 8.53
C LEU A 108 -14.22 12.23 9.85
N GLY A 109 -15.55 12.21 9.85
CA GLY A 109 -16.40 12.07 11.04
C GLY A 109 -17.41 10.93 11.01
N GLY A 110 -17.37 10.05 10.02
CA GLY A 110 -18.19 8.84 10.02
C GLY A 110 -17.58 7.78 10.93
N ASP A 111 -18.08 7.67 12.15
CA ASP A 111 -18.00 6.48 13.03
C ASP A 111 -16.88 6.39 14.10
N GLY A 112 -16.44 7.53 14.66
CA GLY A 112 -15.56 7.47 15.83
C GLY A 112 -15.50 8.81 16.57
N ASP A 113 -16.35 8.95 17.59
CA ASP A 113 -16.13 9.93 18.63
C ASP A 113 -14.72 9.72 19.23
N VAL A 114 -14.04 10.80 19.56
CA VAL A 114 -12.69 10.78 20.14
C VAL A 114 -12.69 9.94 21.41
N ALA A 115 -13.78 10.00 22.19
CA ALA A 115 -13.99 9.12 23.33
C ALA A 115 -13.97 7.63 22.92
N THR A 116 -14.70 7.24 21.87
CA THR A 116 -14.70 5.85 21.38
C THR A 116 -13.34 5.41 20.85
N ALA A 117 -12.57 6.32 20.22
CA ALA A 117 -11.22 6.03 19.74
C ALA A 117 -10.24 5.85 20.91
N VAL A 118 -10.35 6.66 21.97
CA VAL A 118 -9.60 6.50 23.22
C VAL A 118 -9.90 5.15 23.84
N GLU A 119 -11.18 4.83 24.06
CA GLU A 119 -11.60 3.57 24.69
C GLU A 119 -11.14 2.35 23.89
N SER A 120 -11.29 2.38 22.56
CA SER A 120 -10.88 1.27 21.69
C SER A 120 -9.37 1.05 21.70
N LEU A 121 -8.58 2.13 21.65
CA LEU A 121 -7.12 2.03 21.69
C LEU A 121 -6.62 1.61 23.08
N GLU A 122 -7.19 2.14 24.15
CA GLU A 122 -6.86 1.73 25.53
C GLU A 122 -7.21 0.26 25.78
N ALA A 123 -8.34 -0.23 25.25
CA ALA A 123 -8.71 -1.64 25.32
C ALA A 123 -7.72 -2.52 24.53
N ALA A 124 -7.34 -2.12 23.31
CA ALA A 124 -6.35 -2.84 22.51
C ALA A 124 -4.97 -2.89 23.19
N LEU A 125 -4.54 -1.78 23.81
CA LEU A 125 -3.33 -1.72 24.64
C LEU A 125 -3.44 -2.60 25.89
N GLY A 126 -4.63 -2.67 26.49
CA GLY A 126 -4.93 -3.56 27.60
C GLY A 126 -4.72 -5.02 27.24
N GLY A 127 -5.19 -5.45 26.07
CA GLY A 127 -5.01 -6.80 25.54
C GLY A 127 -3.65 -7.08 24.88
N ALA A 128 -2.77 -6.09 24.81
CA ALA A 128 -1.41 -6.23 24.28
C ALA A 128 -0.34 -6.40 25.37
N LYS A 129 -0.71 -6.52 26.65
CA LYS A 129 0.26 -6.64 27.75
C LYS A 129 1.08 -7.94 27.65
N GLU A 130 0.41 -9.05 27.37
CA GLU A 130 1.04 -10.36 27.17
C GLU A 130 1.89 -10.35 25.90
N LEU A 131 1.41 -9.68 24.84
CA LEU A 131 2.15 -9.49 23.60
C LEU A 131 3.51 -8.84 23.85
N VAL A 132 3.55 -7.77 24.65
CA VAL A 132 4.81 -7.05 24.97
C VAL A 132 5.82 -7.97 25.64
N VAL A 133 5.37 -8.86 26.53
CA VAL A 133 6.24 -9.85 27.18
C VAL A 133 6.75 -10.88 26.16
N LEU A 134 5.85 -11.40 25.31
CA LEU A 134 6.19 -12.39 24.29
C LEU A 134 7.11 -11.84 23.20
N LEU A 135 6.99 -10.56 22.86
CA LEU A 135 7.91 -9.88 21.95
C LEU A 135 9.35 -10.02 22.44
N GLY A 136 9.59 -9.95 23.76
CA GLY A 136 10.90 -10.16 24.37
C GLY A 136 11.63 -11.42 23.89
N GLY A 137 10.90 -12.51 23.63
CA GLY A 137 11.43 -13.79 23.15
C GLY A 137 11.65 -13.89 21.64
N CYS A 138 11.18 -12.93 20.83
CA CYS A 138 11.38 -12.96 19.39
C CYS A 138 12.79 -12.44 19.01
N PRO A 139 13.51 -13.10 18.09
CA PRO A 139 14.81 -12.64 17.60
C PRO A 139 14.75 -11.21 17.07
N ARG A 140 15.80 -10.42 17.35
CA ARG A 140 15.95 -9.06 16.80
C ARG A 140 16.30 -9.14 15.33
N LEU A 141 15.65 -8.30 14.53
CA LEU A 141 16.02 -8.09 13.14
C LEU A 141 17.27 -7.19 13.10
N SER A 142 18.35 -7.68 12.46
CA SER A 142 19.61 -6.96 12.28
C SER A 142 19.42 -5.62 11.56
N ARG A 143 19.41 -4.49 12.29
CA ARG A 143 19.30 -3.17 11.66
C ARG A 143 20.65 -2.78 11.05
N GLN A 144 20.71 -2.55 9.73
CA GLN A 144 21.90 -1.90 9.16
C GLN A 144 21.99 -0.46 9.70
N PRO A 145 23.18 0.00 10.15
CA PRO A 145 23.35 1.29 10.80
C PRO A 145 23.41 2.44 9.79
N TYR A 146 22.41 2.58 8.92
CA TYR A 146 22.16 3.81 8.16
C TYR A 146 20.71 3.83 7.70
N SER A 147 19.83 4.19 8.62
CA SER A 147 18.60 4.94 8.33
C SER A 147 17.92 5.32 9.64
N ALA A 148 17.81 6.62 9.88
CA ALA A 148 17.08 7.20 11.00
C ALA A 148 15.56 7.07 10.83
N TYR A 149 15.06 6.44 9.76
CA TYR A 149 13.65 6.43 9.36
C TYR A 149 13.00 5.06 9.55
N LEU A 150 13.10 4.49 10.76
CA LEU A 150 12.40 3.26 11.16
C LEU A 150 10.90 3.49 11.31
N PHE A 151 10.16 3.43 10.22
CA PHE A 151 8.75 3.10 10.32
C PHE A 151 8.29 2.10 9.26
N MET A 152 9.04 1.88 8.17
CA MET A 152 8.60 0.95 7.10
C MET A 152 9.73 0.18 6.40
N GLU A 153 10.93 0.11 6.96
CA GLU A 153 12.10 -0.33 6.16
C GLU A 153 12.21 -1.84 5.90
N ARG A 154 11.54 -2.69 6.69
CA ARG A 154 11.62 -4.16 6.50
C ARG A 154 10.29 -4.83 6.17
N CYS A 155 9.18 -4.11 6.35
CA CYS A 155 7.84 -4.67 6.20
C CYS A 155 6.97 -3.72 5.39
N MET A 156 6.29 -4.26 4.38
CA MET A 156 5.20 -3.53 3.74
C MET A 156 4.14 -3.19 4.80
N PHE A 157 3.76 -1.91 4.86
CA PHE A 157 2.81 -1.40 5.84
C PHE A 157 1.53 -2.24 5.89
N GLY A 158 1.20 -2.75 7.09
CA GLY A 158 -0.01 -3.53 7.35
C GLY A 158 -0.08 -4.90 6.67
N ARG A 159 1.03 -5.45 6.13
CA ARG A 159 1.07 -6.75 5.42
C ARG A 159 1.97 -7.79 6.07
N GLN A 160 2.32 -7.62 7.33
CA GLN A 160 3.23 -8.51 8.05
C GLN A 160 2.67 -9.94 8.13
N MET A 161 1.37 -10.05 8.39
CA MET A 161 0.69 -11.35 8.49
C MET A 161 0.71 -12.09 7.14
N GLU A 162 0.33 -11.41 6.06
CA GLU A 162 0.34 -11.97 4.71
C GLU A 162 1.76 -12.34 4.27
N LYS A 163 2.78 -11.53 4.63
CA LYS A 163 4.18 -11.85 4.37
C LYS A 163 4.61 -13.14 5.07
N GLU A 164 4.35 -13.26 6.37
CA GLU A 164 4.74 -14.45 7.15
C GLU A 164 3.97 -15.70 6.70
N GLN A 165 2.72 -15.58 6.26
CA GLN A 165 1.97 -16.71 5.66
C GLN A 165 2.67 -17.25 4.40
N ILE A 166 3.15 -16.36 3.53
CA ILE A 166 3.89 -16.77 2.33
C ILE A 166 5.22 -17.40 2.74
N VAL A 167 5.97 -16.78 3.66
CA VAL A 167 7.26 -17.32 4.11
C VAL A 167 7.10 -18.70 4.77
N ASP A 168 6.11 -18.86 5.64
CA ASP A 168 5.79 -20.14 6.29
C ASP A 168 5.44 -21.23 5.24
N PHE A 169 4.62 -20.91 4.24
CA PHE A 169 4.34 -21.84 3.13
C PHE A 169 5.60 -22.24 2.35
N LEU A 170 6.47 -21.27 2.07
CA LEU A 170 7.68 -21.48 1.27
C LEU A 170 8.72 -22.34 2.00
N LEU A 171 8.87 -22.12 3.31
CA LEU A 171 9.85 -22.84 4.14
C LEU A 171 9.33 -24.16 4.69
N ARG A 172 8.02 -24.42 4.61
CA ARG A 172 7.43 -25.70 5.01
C ARG A 172 7.94 -26.80 4.07
N PRO A 173 8.65 -27.82 4.58
CA PRO A 173 9.03 -29.00 3.80
C PRO A 173 7.78 -29.60 3.16
N ALA A 174 7.91 -30.20 1.98
CA ALA A 174 6.80 -30.93 1.41
C ALA A 174 6.34 -32.00 2.42
N CYS A 175 5.09 -31.92 2.88
CA CYS A 175 4.50 -33.01 3.63
C CYS A 175 4.46 -34.21 2.68
N SER A 176 5.19 -35.28 2.99
CA SER A 176 5.15 -36.55 2.26
C SER A 176 3.79 -37.27 2.36
N SER A 177 2.72 -36.55 2.70
CA SER A 177 1.37 -37.06 2.73
C SER A 177 0.84 -37.15 1.30
N ALA A 178 0.91 -38.37 0.77
CA ALA A 178 0.24 -38.88 -0.43
C ALA A 178 0.80 -38.42 -1.78
N GLY A 179 1.99 -38.93 -2.15
CA GLY A 179 2.29 -39.34 -3.53
C GLY A 179 2.18 -38.33 -4.67
N ASP A 180 1.89 -37.05 -4.42
CA ASP A 180 1.82 -36.00 -5.42
C ASP A 180 3.18 -35.32 -5.55
N PRO A 181 3.89 -35.53 -6.65
CA PRO A 181 5.22 -35.00 -6.84
C PRO A 181 5.18 -33.56 -7.40
N ASN A 182 4.01 -32.94 -7.53
CA ASN A 182 3.87 -31.59 -8.02
C ASN A 182 4.37 -30.54 -7.00
N PRO A 183 4.89 -29.40 -7.48
CA PRO A 183 5.32 -28.33 -6.60
C PRO A 183 4.14 -27.71 -5.84
N GLY A 184 4.40 -27.26 -4.61
CA GLY A 184 3.42 -26.46 -3.87
C GLY A 184 3.21 -25.10 -4.55
N VAL A 185 1.95 -24.76 -4.85
CA VAL A 185 1.55 -23.51 -5.49
C VAL A 185 0.71 -22.66 -4.54
N LEU A 186 1.21 -21.48 -4.19
CA LEU A 186 0.50 -20.52 -3.34
C LEU A 186 -0.04 -19.34 -4.16
N PRO A 187 -1.37 -19.16 -4.21
CA PRO A 187 -1.97 -17.96 -4.81
C PRO A 187 -1.92 -16.76 -3.87
N VAL A 188 -1.52 -15.61 -4.41
CA VAL A 188 -1.65 -14.28 -3.81
C VAL A 188 -2.71 -13.51 -4.60
N VAL A 189 -3.86 -13.28 -3.98
CA VAL A 189 -5.09 -12.81 -4.63
C VAL A 189 -5.44 -11.41 -4.13
N GLY A 190 -6.03 -10.59 -4.99
CA GLY A 190 -6.52 -9.27 -4.58
C GLY A 190 -6.77 -8.33 -5.75
N GLY A 191 -7.38 -7.18 -5.45
CA GLY A 191 -7.73 -6.17 -6.45
C GLY A 191 -6.53 -5.55 -7.19
N PRO A 192 -6.78 -4.67 -8.18
CA PRO A 192 -5.71 -3.91 -8.83
C PRO A 192 -4.99 -3.00 -7.83
N GLU A 193 -3.67 -2.90 -7.97
CA GLU A 193 -2.80 -1.98 -7.19
C GLU A 193 -2.84 -2.14 -5.65
N VAL A 194 -3.32 -3.26 -5.11
CA VAL A 194 -3.34 -3.54 -3.64
C VAL A 194 -1.97 -3.90 -3.04
N GLY A 195 -0.93 -4.01 -3.88
CA GLY A 195 0.44 -4.29 -3.45
C GLY A 195 0.92 -5.74 -3.58
N LYS A 196 0.17 -6.64 -4.25
CA LYS A 196 0.52 -8.08 -4.37
C LYS A 196 1.96 -8.33 -4.84
N ARG A 197 2.35 -7.72 -5.96
CA ARG A 197 3.70 -7.86 -6.53
C ARG A 197 4.77 -7.37 -5.56
N THR A 198 4.54 -6.23 -4.93
CA THR A 198 5.48 -5.68 -3.94
C THR A 198 5.57 -6.59 -2.70
N LEU A 199 4.48 -7.26 -2.29
CA LEU A 199 4.50 -8.19 -1.15
C LEU A 199 5.37 -9.41 -1.48
N VAL A 200 5.14 -10.03 -2.63
CA VAL A 200 5.93 -11.20 -3.06
C VAL A 200 7.40 -10.83 -3.25
N GLU A 201 7.71 -9.63 -3.73
CA GLU A 201 9.08 -9.15 -3.79
C GLU A 201 9.72 -9.01 -2.41
N HIS A 202 8.98 -8.53 -1.39
CA HIS A 202 9.46 -8.49 0.00
C HIS A 202 9.73 -9.88 0.56
N VAL A 203 8.94 -10.88 0.18
CA VAL A 203 9.21 -12.28 0.53
C VAL A 203 10.48 -12.78 -0.16
N CYS A 204 10.67 -12.46 -1.44
CA CYS A 204 11.85 -12.89 -2.20
C CYS A 204 13.18 -12.29 -1.68
N ILE A 205 13.13 -11.15 -1.00
CA ILE A 205 14.31 -10.54 -0.37
C ILE A 205 14.52 -10.97 1.08
N ASP A 206 13.55 -11.66 1.69
CA ASP A 206 13.64 -12.18 3.05
C ASP A 206 14.84 -13.13 3.16
N GLU A 207 15.66 -12.95 4.20
CA GLU A 207 16.91 -13.69 4.37
C GLU A 207 16.65 -15.20 4.48
N ARG A 208 15.57 -15.62 5.15
CA ARG A 208 15.22 -17.04 5.27
C ARG A 208 14.90 -17.66 3.91
N VAL A 209 14.14 -16.94 3.08
CA VAL A 209 13.76 -17.38 1.74
C VAL A 209 15.01 -17.45 0.85
N ARG A 210 15.89 -16.44 0.92
CA ARG A 210 17.14 -16.42 0.16
C ARG A 210 18.14 -17.49 0.57
N GLN A 211 18.15 -17.88 1.84
CA GLN A 211 18.97 -18.98 2.34
C GLN A 211 18.40 -20.34 1.94
N TYR A 212 17.07 -20.46 1.81
CA TYR A 212 16.41 -21.70 1.44
C TYR A 212 16.46 -21.99 -0.07
N PHE A 213 16.16 -21.00 -0.91
CA PHE A 213 16.13 -21.15 -2.36
C PHE A 213 17.41 -20.61 -3.01
N ALA A 214 18.09 -21.46 -3.79
CA ALA A 214 19.30 -21.09 -4.53
C ALA A 214 18.99 -20.13 -5.68
N LYS A 215 17.84 -20.30 -6.33
CA LYS A 215 17.38 -19.46 -7.46
C LYS A 215 15.93 -19.02 -7.25
N ILE A 216 15.65 -17.76 -7.61
CA ILE A 216 14.30 -17.19 -7.62
C ILE A 216 14.02 -16.69 -9.04
N HIS A 217 13.10 -17.35 -9.73
CA HIS A 217 12.68 -17.02 -11.09
C HIS A 217 11.42 -16.14 -11.05
N ARG A 218 11.32 -15.17 -11.97
CA ARG A 218 10.14 -14.33 -12.14
C ARG A 218 9.68 -14.45 -13.58
N LEU A 219 8.43 -14.86 -13.76
CA LEU A 219 7.80 -15.10 -15.05
C LEU A 219 6.49 -14.29 -15.12
N SER A 220 6.14 -13.86 -16.32
CA SER A 220 4.81 -13.34 -16.67
C SER A 220 3.99 -14.42 -17.36
N SER A 221 2.67 -14.20 -17.51
CA SER A 221 1.84 -15.04 -18.39
C SER A 221 2.46 -15.18 -19.79
N ASP A 222 2.95 -14.08 -20.37
CA ASP A 222 3.51 -14.07 -21.72
C ASP A 222 4.75 -14.97 -21.83
N ASP A 223 5.60 -14.99 -20.78
CA ASP A 223 6.77 -15.88 -20.72
C ASP A 223 6.37 -17.37 -20.70
N LEU A 224 5.21 -17.69 -20.12
CA LEU A 224 4.67 -19.07 -20.13
C LEU A 224 4.14 -19.45 -21.51
N MET A 225 3.48 -18.52 -22.21
CA MET A 225 2.94 -18.78 -23.54
C MET A 225 4.02 -18.82 -24.63
N ALA A 226 5.09 -18.03 -24.48
CA ALA A 226 6.22 -17.99 -25.40
C ALA A 226 7.11 -19.24 -25.33
N ALA A 227 7.02 -20.01 -24.24
CA ALA A 227 7.65 -21.31 -24.10
C ALA A 227 6.90 -22.38 -24.93
N GLY A 228 7.03 -22.32 -26.27
CA GLY A 228 6.48 -23.34 -27.19
C GLY A 228 7.08 -24.74 -27.02
N ASP A 229 6.56 -25.70 -27.79
CA ASP A 229 6.79 -27.16 -27.63
C ASP A 229 8.20 -27.69 -27.95
N ASP A 230 9.06 -26.89 -28.60
CA ASP A 230 10.37 -27.40 -29.03
C ASP A 230 11.44 -27.30 -27.92
N ASP A 231 11.93 -28.49 -27.55
CA ASP A 231 12.99 -28.89 -26.62
C ASP A 231 12.68 -28.83 -25.11
N GLU A 232 12.42 -30.02 -24.56
CA GLU A 232 12.34 -30.34 -23.15
C GLU A 232 13.61 -29.88 -22.41
N HIS A 233 13.40 -29.17 -21.30
CA HIS A 233 14.38 -28.81 -20.26
C HIS A 233 15.24 -27.54 -20.38
N ARG A 234 15.08 -26.64 -21.37
CA ARG A 234 15.95 -25.43 -21.42
C ARG A 234 15.36 -24.03 -21.62
N ARG A 235 14.05 -23.84 -21.83
CA ARG A 235 13.54 -22.46 -22.08
C ARG A 235 13.29 -21.60 -20.83
N LEU A 236 12.75 -22.16 -19.75
CA LEU A 236 12.49 -21.38 -18.53
C LEU A 236 13.76 -21.13 -17.68
N GLY A 237 14.89 -21.74 -18.06
CA GLY A 237 16.17 -21.61 -17.34
C GLY A 237 16.13 -22.11 -15.90
N ILE A 238 15.12 -22.91 -15.54
CA ILE A 238 14.96 -23.46 -14.19
C ILE A 238 15.87 -24.68 -14.08
N ASP A 239 16.88 -24.55 -13.22
CA ASP A 239 17.88 -25.58 -13.03
C ASP A 239 17.34 -26.70 -12.13
N PRO A 240 17.26 -27.94 -12.64
CA PRO A 240 16.67 -29.05 -11.92
C PRO A 240 17.47 -29.47 -10.67
N SER A 241 18.75 -29.12 -10.59
CA SER A 241 19.62 -29.51 -9.48
C SER A 241 19.46 -28.62 -8.24
N SER A 242 18.75 -27.49 -8.35
CA SER A 242 18.73 -26.45 -7.33
C SER A 242 17.33 -26.16 -6.79
N ARG A 243 17.24 -25.84 -5.48
CA ARG A 243 16.00 -25.36 -4.85
C ARG A 243 15.57 -24.05 -5.51
N SER A 244 14.45 -24.09 -6.21
CA SER A 244 13.99 -22.96 -7.03
C SER A 244 12.61 -22.50 -6.57
N LEU A 245 12.48 -21.19 -6.40
CA LEU A 245 11.21 -20.51 -6.22
C LEU A 245 10.82 -19.87 -7.55
N VAL A 246 9.63 -20.15 -8.06
CA VAL A 246 9.09 -19.46 -9.24
C VAL A 246 7.97 -18.53 -8.84
N VAL A 247 8.06 -17.26 -9.23
CA VAL A 247 7.00 -16.27 -9.07
C VAL A 247 6.39 -15.98 -10.44
N VAL A 248 5.08 -16.16 -10.58
CA VAL A 248 4.34 -15.93 -11.82
C VAL A 248 3.35 -14.76 -11.64
N ASP A 249 3.44 -13.74 -12.49
CA ASP A 249 2.45 -12.65 -12.57
C ASP A 249 1.37 -13.03 -13.60
N VAL A 250 0.23 -13.53 -13.12
CA VAL A 250 -0.86 -14.04 -13.95
C VAL A 250 -1.75 -12.88 -14.39
N ILE A 251 -1.55 -12.47 -15.64
CA ILE A 251 -2.36 -11.49 -16.36
C ILE A 251 -3.16 -12.25 -17.42
N GLY A 252 -4.47 -12.00 -17.49
CA GLY A 252 -5.35 -12.74 -18.41
C GLY A 252 -5.56 -14.20 -17.99
N ASP A 253 -6.09 -14.99 -18.91
CA ASP A 253 -6.25 -16.43 -18.74
C ASP A 253 -4.92 -17.15 -19.09
N VAL A 254 -4.64 -18.24 -18.38
CA VAL A 254 -3.45 -19.08 -18.64
C VAL A 254 -3.94 -20.50 -18.91
N ASP A 255 -3.59 -20.99 -20.10
CA ASP A 255 -3.94 -22.33 -20.57
C ASP A 255 -3.33 -23.42 -19.69
N GLU A 256 -4.01 -24.57 -19.61
CA GLU A 256 -3.59 -25.66 -18.74
C GLU A 256 -2.23 -26.26 -19.13
N GLU A 257 -1.91 -26.31 -20.42
CA GLU A 257 -0.69 -26.96 -20.93
C GLU A 257 0.60 -26.17 -20.61
N PRO A 258 0.71 -24.86 -20.90
CA PRO A 258 1.80 -24.02 -20.41
C PRO A 258 1.99 -24.11 -18.88
N TRP A 259 0.87 -24.11 -18.13
CA TRP A 259 0.90 -24.24 -16.68
C TRP A 259 1.44 -25.60 -16.22
N ARG A 260 0.97 -26.70 -16.82
CA ARG A 260 1.44 -28.06 -16.52
C ARG A 260 2.94 -28.21 -16.79
N ARG A 261 3.42 -27.65 -17.91
CA ARG A 261 4.85 -27.64 -18.26
C ARG A 261 5.71 -26.90 -17.23
N LEU A 262 5.23 -25.76 -16.74
CA LEU A 262 5.89 -25.05 -15.65
C LEU A 262 5.99 -25.91 -14.39
N CYS A 263 4.86 -26.49 -13.96
CA CYS A 263 4.82 -27.35 -12.77
C CYS A 263 5.79 -28.54 -12.90
N SER A 264 5.84 -29.19 -14.06
CA SER A 264 6.81 -30.26 -14.36
C SER A 264 8.26 -29.79 -14.30
N SER A 265 8.54 -28.56 -14.73
CA SER A 265 9.90 -27.97 -14.67
C SER A 265 10.34 -27.67 -13.23
N VAL A 266 9.41 -27.29 -12.36
CA VAL A 266 9.69 -26.95 -10.95
C VAL A 266 9.69 -28.20 -10.06
N ARG A 267 8.94 -29.24 -10.43
CA ARG A 267 8.83 -30.52 -9.71
C ARG A 267 10.20 -31.09 -9.33
N ARG A 268 10.36 -31.46 -8.06
CA ARG A 268 11.57 -32.09 -7.49
C ARG A 268 11.17 -33.33 -6.71
N GLU A 269 12.03 -34.35 -6.69
CA GLU A 269 11.81 -35.58 -5.91
C GLU A 269 11.68 -35.32 -4.41
N ASN A 270 12.40 -34.32 -3.90
CA ASN A 270 12.37 -33.92 -2.48
C ASN A 270 11.27 -32.88 -2.15
N GLY A 271 10.47 -32.45 -3.13
CA GLY A 271 9.39 -31.46 -2.92
C GLY A 271 9.85 -30.03 -2.60
N ASP A 272 11.12 -29.71 -2.86
CA ASP A 272 11.72 -28.41 -2.54
C ASP A 272 11.40 -27.28 -3.53
N GLY A 273 10.76 -27.59 -4.65
CA GLY A 273 10.29 -26.60 -5.62
C GLY A 273 8.97 -25.97 -5.19
N LYS A 274 8.90 -24.63 -5.19
CA LYS A 274 7.68 -23.88 -4.83
C LYS A 274 7.33 -22.87 -5.92
N VAL A 275 6.04 -22.66 -6.11
CA VAL A 275 5.49 -21.66 -7.02
C VAL A 275 4.62 -20.68 -6.24
N VAL A 276 4.76 -19.39 -6.52
CA VAL A 276 3.86 -18.34 -6.03
C VAL A 276 3.23 -17.68 -7.24
N ILE A 277 1.90 -17.66 -7.30
CA ILE A 277 1.16 -17.00 -8.37
C ILE A 277 0.53 -15.71 -7.86
N ILE A 278 0.69 -14.62 -8.59
CA ILE A 278 0.01 -13.35 -8.34
C ILE A 278 -1.18 -13.29 -9.28
N CYS A 279 -2.39 -13.27 -8.74
CA CYS A 279 -3.61 -13.25 -9.55
C CYS A 279 -4.65 -12.27 -9.01
N ARG A 280 -5.65 -11.94 -9.84
CA ARG A 280 -6.72 -10.99 -9.50
C ARG A 280 -8.02 -11.67 -9.06
N THR A 281 -8.31 -12.84 -9.59
CA THR A 281 -9.58 -13.55 -9.40
C THR A 281 -9.41 -14.77 -8.49
N ALA A 282 -10.46 -15.08 -7.72
CA ALA A 282 -10.51 -16.30 -6.93
C ALA A 282 -10.54 -17.56 -7.80
N GLU A 283 -11.06 -17.45 -9.03
CA GLU A 283 -11.08 -18.52 -10.03
C GLU A 283 -9.68 -18.97 -10.42
N HIS A 284 -8.78 -18.05 -10.80
CA HIS A 284 -7.38 -18.41 -11.10
C HIS A 284 -6.68 -18.99 -9.86
N ALA A 285 -6.99 -18.46 -8.67
CA ALA A 285 -6.44 -19.00 -7.42
C ALA A 285 -6.88 -20.44 -7.15
N ALA A 286 -8.16 -20.77 -7.41
CA ALA A 286 -8.70 -22.11 -7.22
C ALA A 286 -8.21 -23.10 -8.29
N ARG A 287 -8.08 -22.64 -9.55
CA ARG A 287 -7.66 -23.48 -10.68
C ARG A 287 -6.17 -23.82 -10.65
N LEU A 288 -5.32 -22.85 -10.28
CA LEU A 288 -3.86 -22.99 -10.36
C LEU A 288 -3.20 -23.28 -8.99
N GLY A 289 -3.88 -22.96 -7.89
CA GLY A 289 -3.33 -23.11 -6.54
C GLY A 289 -3.45 -24.53 -5.98
N THR A 290 -2.44 -24.96 -5.22
CA THR A 290 -2.49 -26.21 -4.45
C THR A 290 -2.50 -25.97 -2.93
N ALA A 291 -2.23 -24.74 -2.49
CA ALA A 291 -2.33 -24.36 -1.09
C ALA A 291 -3.80 -24.40 -0.59
N PRO A 292 -4.08 -24.90 0.63
CA PRO A 292 -5.44 -24.99 1.17
C PRO A 292 -6.19 -23.66 1.24
N ARG A 293 -5.45 -22.55 1.39
CA ARG A 293 -6.00 -21.20 1.39
C ARG A 293 -5.06 -20.25 0.64
N PRO A 294 -5.58 -19.41 -0.27
CA PRO A 294 -4.82 -18.34 -0.88
C PRO A 294 -4.52 -17.23 0.14
N VAL A 295 -3.47 -16.45 -0.13
CA VAL A 295 -3.17 -15.22 0.60
C VAL A 295 -3.90 -14.06 -0.06
N THR A 296 -4.91 -13.52 0.62
CA THR A 296 -5.76 -12.44 0.09
C THR A 296 -5.27 -11.07 0.58
N LEU A 297 -5.11 -10.13 -0.36
CA LEU A 297 -4.77 -8.74 -0.08
C LEU A 297 -5.96 -7.83 -0.37
N ASP A 298 -6.55 -7.32 0.69
CA ASP A 298 -7.61 -6.32 0.63
C ASP A 298 -7.05 -4.90 0.51
N ASN A 299 -7.87 -3.94 0.10
CA ASN A 299 -7.49 -2.52 0.15
C ASN A 299 -7.20 -2.09 1.61
N LEU A 300 -6.21 -1.20 1.77
CA LEU A 300 -6.00 -0.53 3.06
C LEU A 300 -7.25 0.28 3.42
N ARG A 301 -7.66 0.23 4.69
CA ARG A 301 -8.77 1.05 5.17
C ARG A 301 -8.34 2.52 5.20
N ARG A 302 -9.31 3.43 5.17
CA ARG A 302 -9.04 4.88 5.08
C ARG A 302 -8.08 5.41 6.18
N PRO A 303 -8.22 5.01 7.47
CA PRO A 303 -7.26 5.41 8.50
C PRO A 303 -5.84 4.86 8.26
N GLU A 304 -5.72 3.61 7.82
CA GLU A 304 -4.43 2.96 7.50
C GLU A 304 -3.76 3.67 6.31
N LEU A 305 -4.54 3.99 5.28
CA LEU A 305 -4.06 4.70 4.11
C LEU A 305 -3.64 6.15 4.43
N TRP A 306 -4.41 6.87 5.25
CA TRP A 306 -4.06 8.21 5.74
C TRP A 306 -2.75 8.18 6.51
N TYR A 307 -2.62 7.21 7.41
CA TYR A 307 -1.41 7.03 8.20
C TYR A 307 -0.19 6.79 7.29
N MET A 308 -0.31 5.86 6.33
CA MET A 308 0.74 5.59 5.33
C MET A 308 1.10 6.86 4.53
N PHE A 309 0.10 7.59 4.04
CA PHE A 309 0.30 8.85 3.31
C PHE A 309 1.07 9.88 4.14
N ARG A 310 0.68 10.09 5.40
CA ARG A 310 1.36 11.01 6.31
C ARG A 310 2.82 10.64 6.51
N VAL A 311 3.11 9.39 6.85
CA VAL A 311 4.49 8.95 7.07
C VAL A 311 5.35 9.16 5.82
N LEU A 312 4.80 8.85 4.64
CA LEU A 312 5.53 9.04 3.39
C LEU A 312 5.74 10.51 3.04
N ALA A 313 4.72 11.36 3.22
CA ALA A 313 4.76 12.76 2.82
C ALA A 313 5.66 13.61 3.73
N PHE A 314 5.62 13.39 5.04
CA PHE A 314 6.44 14.11 6.01
C PHE A 314 7.82 13.50 6.19
N GLY A 315 7.99 12.20 5.92
CA GLY A 315 9.26 11.51 6.12
C GLY A 315 9.71 11.58 7.57
N GLY A 316 10.87 12.20 7.82
CA GLY A 316 11.38 12.42 9.18
C GLY A 316 10.97 13.74 9.82
N ALA A 317 10.21 14.59 9.13
CA ALA A 317 9.71 15.82 9.72
C ALA A 317 8.54 15.51 10.65
N ASP A 318 8.51 16.13 11.84
CA ASP A 318 7.37 16.01 12.74
C ASP A 318 6.16 16.79 12.17
N PRO A 319 5.03 16.13 11.89
CA PRO A 319 3.81 16.82 11.47
C PRO A 319 3.26 17.78 12.53
N GLU A 320 3.55 17.56 13.82
CA GLU A 320 3.08 18.42 14.93
C GLU A 320 3.60 19.86 14.79
N ASP A 321 4.86 20.02 14.34
CA ASP A 321 5.50 21.32 14.16
C ASP A 321 4.98 22.10 12.92
N ARG A 322 4.14 21.46 12.10
CA ARG A 322 3.75 21.95 10.77
C ARG A 322 2.23 21.85 10.54
N PRO A 323 1.37 22.45 11.39
CA PRO A 323 -0.09 22.30 11.31
C PRO A 323 -0.69 22.77 9.97
N GLU A 324 -0.08 23.79 9.34
CA GLU A 324 -0.47 24.26 8.01
C GLU A 324 -0.27 23.18 6.93
N LEU A 325 0.83 22.43 6.99
CA LEU A 325 1.12 21.35 6.04
C LEU A 325 0.16 20.16 6.26
N VAL A 326 -0.16 19.83 7.51
CA VAL A 326 -1.13 18.78 7.86
C VAL A 326 -2.51 19.09 7.25
N ALA A 327 -2.95 20.35 7.33
CA ALA A 327 -4.22 20.77 6.73
C ALA A 327 -4.23 20.61 5.20
N ILE A 328 -3.13 20.98 4.51
CA ILE A 328 -3.01 20.81 3.06
C ILE A 328 -2.99 19.32 2.67
N ALA A 329 -2.25 18.51 3.42
CA ALA A 329 -2.20 17.06 3.22
C ALA A 329 -3.59 16.42 3.37
N ALA A 330 -4.36 16.84 4.37
CA ALA A 330 -5.72 16.35 4.57
C ALA A 330 -6.66 16.73 3.42
N GLU A 331 -6.60 17.98 2.94
CA GLU A 331 -7.38 18.44 1.78
C GLU A 331 -7.05 17.61 0.53
N LEU A 332 -5.77 17.32 0.30
CA LEU A 332 -5.32 16.47 -0.79
C LEU A 332 -5.82 15.03 -0.65
N PHE A 333 -5.71 14.45 0.55
CA PHE A 333 -6.11 13.07 0.82
C PHE A 333 -7.61 12.83 0.66
N GLU A 334 -8.45 13.80 0.99
CA GLU A 334 -9.91 13.75 0.74
C GLU A 334 -10.25 13.64 -0.76
N GLY A 335 -9.36 14.12 -1.64
CA GLY A 335 -9.49 13.96 -3.08
C GLY A 335 -9.26 12.54 -3.59
N VAL A 336 -8.56 11.69 -2.83
CA VAL A 336 -8.18 10.33 -3.24
C VAL A 336 -9.41 9.40 -3.14
N LYS A 337 -9.98 9.01 -4.29
CA LYS A 337 -11.17 8.15 -4.36
C LYS A 337 -10.88 6.77 -4.96
N HIS A 338 -11.15 5.74 -4.16
CA HIS A 338 -11.45 4.31 -4.38
C HIS A 338 -10.69 3.41 -5.40
N LEU A 339 -10.07 3.92 -6.46
CA LEU A 339 -9.33 3.10 -7.43
C LEU A 339 -7.88 3.62 -7.46
N ALA A 340 -6.89 2.74 -7.28
CA ALA A 340 -5.46 3.08 -7.22
C ALA A 340 -4.96 3.80 -5.94
N MET A 341 -5.59 3.55 -4.77
CA MET A 341 -5.29 4.29 -3.52
C MET A 341 -3.80 4.30 -3.13
N ILE A 342 -3.10 3.17 -3.21
CA ILE A 342 -1.69 3.09 -2.78
C ILE A 342 -0.76 3.82 -3.75
N ALA A 343 -0.93 3.65 -5.06
CA ALA A 343 -0.07 4.30 -6.05
C ALA A 343 -0.28 5.81 -6.10
N ALA A 344 -1.54 6.27 -5.99
CA ALA A 344 -1.86 7.69 -5.92
C ALA A 344 -1.25 8.34 -4.67
N VAL A 345 -1.44 7.72 -3.50
CA VAL A 345 -0.86 8.16 -2.22
C VAL A 345 0.66 8.22 -2.28
N ASN A 346 1.33 7.20 -2.80
CA ASN A 346 2.79 7.18 -2.92
C ASN A 346 3.31 8.29 -3.84
N THR A 347 2.63 8.53 -4.97
CA THR A 347 3.00 9.58 -5.92
C THR A 347 2.85 10.97 -5.30
N GLN A 348 1.70 11.22 -4.66
CA GLN A 348 1.43 12.49 -3.98
C GLN A 348 2.39 12.72 -2.82
N ALA A 349 2.60 11.71 -1.97
CA ALA A 349 3.52 11.80 -0.84
C ALA A 349 4.96 12.08 -1.29
N ALA A 350 5.43 11.40 -2.33
CA ALA A 350 6.76 11.64 -2.90
C ALA A 350 6.92 13.09 -3.41
N ALA A 351 5.90 13.60 -4.12
CA ALA A 351 5.91 14.98 -4.61
C ALA A 351 5.92 16.01 -3.46
N LEU A 352 5.14 15.77 -2.41
CA LEU A 352 5.11 16.63 -1.21
C LEU A 352 6.44 16.61 -0.45
N ARG A 353 7.01 15.42 -0.24
CA ARG A 353 8.26 15.23 0.52
C ARG A 353 9.46 15.95 -0.11
N ALA A 354 9.44 16.10 -1.43
CA ALA A 354 10.56 16.70 -2.16
C ALA A 354 10.63 18.23 -2.05
N ASP A 355 9.58 18.91 -1.55
CA ASP A 355 9.62 20.33 -1.20
C ASP A 355 8.65 20.61 -0.05
N MET A 356 9.16 20.71 1.18
CA MET A 356 8.40 20.88 2.42
C MET A 356 7.88 22.32 2.65
N THR A 357 7.80 23.15 1.60
CA THR A 357 7.20 24.49 1.71
C THR A 357 5.68 24.45 1.54
N ALA A 358 4.96 25.23 2.35
CA ALA A 358 3.51 25.34 2.25
C ALA A 358 3.03 25.90 0.89
N ARG A 359 3.91 26.61 0.16
CA ARG A 359 3.62 27.08 -1.21
C ARG A 359 3.62 25.93 -2.21
N SER A 360 4.63 25.07 -2.16
CA SER A 360 4.73 23.87 -3.00
C SER A 360 3.57 22.90 -2.73
N TRP A 361 3.30 22.60 -1.46
CA TRP A 361 2.22 21.70 -1.05
C TRP A 361 0.86 22.16 -1.55
N ARG A 362 0.54 23.46 -1.44
CA ARG A 362 -0.71 24.02 -1.99
C ARG A 362 -0.78 23.92 -3.51
N ARG A 363 0.34 24.02 -4.22
CA ARG A 363 0.37 23.91 -5.68
C ARG A 363 0.06 22.48 -6.09
N ILE A 364 0.74 21.51 -5.47
CA ILE A 364 0.52 20.07 -5.67
C ILE A 364 -0.93 19.70 -5.32
N ALA A 365 -1.44 20.16 -4.17
CA ALA A 365 -2.80 19.88 -3.74
C ALA A 365 -3.84 20.41 -4.72
N ARG A 366 -3.68 21.66 -5.20
CA ARG A 366 -4.57 22.23 -6.22
C ARG A 366 -4.54 21.43 -7.53
N ALA A 367 -3.36 21.13 -8.06
CA ALA A 367 -3.21 20.34 -9.29
C ALA A 367 -3.89 18.97 -9.16
N ALA A 368 -3.71 18.29 -8.03
CA ALA A 368 -4.35 17.02 -7.78
C ALA A 368 -5.88 17.17 -7.60
N ILE A 369 -6.37 18.14 -6.83
CA ILE A 369 -7.81 18.36 -6.63
C ILE A 369 -8.50 18.70 -7.94
N ASP A 370 -7.92 19.58 -8.77
CA ASP A 370 -8.44 19.89 -10.10
C ASP A 370 -8.51 18.64 -10.97
N ALA A 371 -7.60 17.68 -10.76
CA ALA A 371 -7.61 16.41 -11.46
C ALA A 371 -8.68 15.41 -11.00
N HIS A 372 -9.07 15.47 -9.72
CA HIS A 372 -10.11 14.58 -9.15
C HIS A 372 -11.53 15.22 -9.19
N GLY A 373 -11.59 16.55 -9.31
CA GLY A 373 -12.76 17.39 -9.13
C GLY A 373 -13.55 17.72 -10.40
N GLY A 374 -13.15 17.20 -11.56
CA GLY A 374 -13.97 17.30 -12.78
C GLY A 374 -14.02 18.69 -13.42
N ARG A 375 -12.99 19.54 -13.24
CA ARG A 375 -12.80 20.70 -14.15
C ARG A 375 -12.64 20.28 -15.61
N GLY A 376 -12.41 18.98 -15.86
CA GLY A 376 -12.35 18.41 -17.19
C GLY A 376 -11.07 18.75 -17.92
N GLU A 377 -9.97 18.89 -17.17
CA GLU A 377 -8.61 19.12 -17.69
C GLU A 377 -7.66 17.96 -17.36
N HIS A 378 -8.03 17.12 -16.38
CA HIS A 378 -7.31 15.91 -16.02
C HIS A 378 -8.28 14.79 -15.61
N GLY A 379 -7.84 13.54 -15.76
CA GLY A 379 -8.66 12.36 -15.49
C GLY A 379 -8.29 11.16 -16.36
N PRO A 380 -8.87 9.98 -16.07
CA PRO A 380 -8.68 8.81 -16.91
C PRO A 380 -9.31 9.03 -18.28
N VAL A 381 -8.60 8.61 -19.32
CA VAL A 381 -9.08 8.52 -20.70
C VAL A 381 -8.99 7.04 -21.09
N ARG A 382 -10.06 6.47 -21.64
CA ARG A 382 -10.03 5.11 -22.19
C ARG A 382 -9.91 5.18 -23.70
N ASP A 383 -8.95 4.45 -24.21
CA ASP A 383 -8.94 3.92 -25.58
C ASP A 383 -9.17 2.42 -25.49
N GLU A 384 -9.59 1.77 -26.58
CA GLU A 384 -10.27 0.45 -26.60
C GLU A 384 -9.65 -0.69 -25.76
N ASP A 385 -8.37 -0.63 -25.35
CA ASP A 385 -7.74 -1.59 -24.43
C ASP A 385 -6.86 -1.00 -23.30
N ASP A 386 -6.68 0.32 -23.20
CA ASP A 386 -5.70 0.94 -22.28
C ASP A 386 -6.26 2.07 -21.39
N SER A 387 -5.84 2.12 -20.14
CA SER A 387 -6.16 3.21 -19.21
C SER A 387 -5.08 4.30 -19.24
N TYR A 388 -5.41 5.45 -19.83
CA TYR A 388 -4.54 6.62 -19.91
C TYR A 388 -4.87 7.61 -18.80
N TYR A 389 -3.88 8.34 -18.30
CA TYR A 389 -4.10 9.46 -17.38
C TYR A 389 -3.68 10.77 -18.03
N MET A 390 -4.62 11.67 -18.31
CA MET A 390 -4.29 12.98 -18.87
C MET A 390 -4.07 14.00 -17.74
N TYR A 391 -3.01 14.78 -17.85
CA TYR A 391 -2.61 15.82 -16.90
C TYR A 391 -2.11 17.08 -17.64
N ARG A 392 -2.24 18.26 -17.05
CA ARG A 392 -1.81 19.54 -17.63
C ARG A 392 -0.97 20.28 -16.56
N PRO A 393 0.35 20.44 -16.75
CA PRO A 393 1.25 21.06 -15.76
C PRO A 393 0.88 22.50 -15.36
N SER A 394 0.39 23.29 -16.32
CA SER A 394 0.00 24.69 -16.16
C SER A 394 -1.05 25.07 -17.20
N MET A 395 -1.79 26.16 -16.99
CA MET A 395 -2.72 26.71 -17.99
C MET A 395 -2.04 26.98 -19.32
N ASP A 396 -0.76 27.36 -19.31
CA ASP A 396 -0.01 27.68 -20.52
C ASP A 396 0.79 26.49 -21.09
N ALA A 397 0.76 25.34 -20.41
CA ALA A 397 1.45 24.13 -20.84
C ALA A 397 0.53 23.20 -21.67
N PRO A 398 1.08 22.41 -22.60
CA PRO A 398 0.30 21.40 -23.32
C PRO A 398 -0.21 20.30 -22.37
N HIS A 399 -1.29 19.62 -22.80
CA HIS A 399 -1.73 18.40 -22.13
C HIS A 399 -0.68 17.30 -22.29
N CYS A 400 -0.48 16.54 -21.23
CA CYS A 400 0.41 15.40 -21.13
C CYS A 400 -0.43 14.15 -20.86
N LEU A 401 -0.22 13.09 -21.63
CA LEU A 401 -0.93 11.83 -21.47
C LEU A 401 0.05 10.78 -20.96
N PHE A 402 -0.30 10.18 -19.82
CA PHE A 402 0.54 9.23 -19.09
C PHE A 402 0.03 7.80 -19.28
N TYR A 403 0.93 6.90 -19.66
CA TYR A 403 0.68 5.46 -19.84
C TYR A 403 1.96 4.66 -19.63
N ASP A 404 1.89 3.35 -19.85
CA ASP A 404 3.04 2.43 -19.75
C ASP A 404 3.78 2.60 -18.41
N ARG A 405 3.02 2.38 -17.32
CA ARG A 405 3.55 2.47 -15.95
C ARG A 405 4.46 1.29 -15.70
N ARG A 406 5.76 1.55 -15.67
CA ARG A 406 6.82 0.57 -15.53
C ARG A 406 7.45 0.65 -14.15
N LYS A 407 7.84 -0.52 -13.63
CA LYS A 407 8.60 -0.65 -12.38
C LYS A 407 10.01 -1.07 -12.71
N LEU A 408 10.98 -0.19 -12.47
CA LEU A 408 12.39 -0.44 -12.66
C LEU A 408 13.00 -0.97 -11.36
N THR A 409 13.64 -2.13 -11.44
CA THR A 409 14.40 -2.71 -10.32
C THR A 409 15.88 -2.39 -10.44
N THR A 410 16.55 -2.13 -9.32
CA THR A 410 17.97 -1.74 -9.21
C THR A 410 18.97 -2.78 -9.73
N ARG A 411 18.51 -3.96 -10.17
CA ARG A 411 19.35 -5.10 -10.57
C ARG A 411 19.56 -5.20 -12.08
N ALA A 412 19.05 -4.26 -12.87
CA ALA A 412 19.44 -4.12 -14.27
C ALA A 412 20.91 -3.63 -14.35
N PRO A 413 21.71 -4.15 -15.31
CA PRO A 413 23.12 -3.77 -15.43
C PRO A 413 23.24 -2.25 -15.64
N ALA A 414 24.35 -1.74 -15.11
CA ALA A 414 24.64 -0.33 -14.92
C ALA A 414 24.40 0.57 -16.15
N ALA A 415 23.93 1.80 -15.87
CA ALA A 415 24.05 3.01 -16.69
C ALA A 415 22.97 3.38 -17.74
N SER A 416 21.75 2.84 -17.74
CA SER A 416 20.67 3.41 -18.58
C SER A 416 19.46 3.94 -17.80
N THR A 417 19.35 5.27 -17.80
CA THR A 417 18.10 6.07 -17.88
C THR A 417 17.12 5.98 -16.72
N THR A 418 17.50 6.47 -15.52
CA THR A 418 16.45 7.07 -14.69
C THR A 418 16.04 8.38 -15.37
N PRO A 419 14.73 8.63 -15.58
CA PRO A 419 14.33 9.83 -16.30
C PRO A 419 14.80 11.10 -15.58
N THR A 420 15.30 12.08 -16.34
CA THR A 420 15.68 13.39 -15.81
C THR A 420 14.47 14.19 -15.35
N VAL A 421 13.32 14.01 -15.99
CA VAL A 421 12.07 14.68 -15.63
C VAL A 421 11.34 13.90 -14.54
N THR A 422 11.02 14.56 -13.43
CA THR A 422 10.22 13.98 -12.36
C THR A 422 8.77 14.45 -12.41
N MET A 423 7.87 13.65 -11.83
CA MET A 423 6.46 14.07 -11.66
C MET A 423 6.35 15.34 -10.82
N GLN A 424 7.25 15.56 -9.86
CA GLN A 424 7.29 16.79 -9.09
C GLN A 424 7.61 18.00 -9.98
N ASP A 425 8.55 17.87 -10.92
CA ASP A 425 8.92 18.98 -11.81
C ASP A 425 7.75 19.40 -12.69
N LEU A 426 6.96 18.43 -13.16
CA LEU A 426 5.74 18.67 -13.92
C LEU A 426 4.64 19.27 -13.03
N LEU A 427 4.39 18.71 -11.84
CA LEU A 427 3.37 19.21 -10.91
C LEU A 427 3.65 20.63 -10.39
N THR A 428 4.93 20.99 -10.29
CA THR A 428 5.35 22.29 -9.78
C THR A 428 5.58 23.32 -10.89
N GLY A 429 5.55 22.90 -12.16
CA GLY A 429 5.84 23.73 -13.33
C GLY A 429 7.30 24.15 -13.44
N ARG A 430 8.23 23.44 -12.78
CA ARG A 430 9.69 23.69 -12.88
C ARG A 430 10.23 23.31 -14.24
N VAL A 431 9.68 22.24 -14.82
CA VAL A 431 9.91 21.84 -16.21
C VAL A 431 8.61 22.04 -16.94
N VAL A 432 8.62 22.91 -17.95
CA VAL A 432 7.56 22.99 -18.94
C VAL A 432 8.01 22.15 -20.13
N PRO A 433 7.34 21.02 -20.42
CA PRO A 433 7.69 20.20 -21.55
C PRO A 433 7.71 21.01 -22.86
N GLY A 434 8.85 21.03 -23.54
CA GLY A 434 9.02 21.69 -24.84
C GLY A 434 8.40 20.89 -25.98
N VAL A 435 8.00 21.57 -27.06
CA VAL A 435 7.32 20.96 -28.21
C VAL A 435 8.22 19.95 -28.96
N ASP A 436 9.55 20.11 -28.86
CA ASP A 436 10.53 19.39 -29.67
C ASP A 436 10.73 17.92 -29.28
N THR A 437 10.34 17.52 -28.07
CA THR A 437 10.33 16.12 -27.62
C THR A 437 8.95 15.75 -27.07
N PRO A 438 8.00 15.37 -27.95
CA PRO A 438 6.60 15.16 -27.57
C PRO A 438 6.41 13.93 -26.67
N ARG A 439 7.36 13.00 -26.63
CA ARG A 439 7.31 11.77 -25.83
C ARG A 439 8.59 11.58 -25.03
N PHE A 440 8.45 11.40 -23.72
CA PHE A 440 9.58 11.16 -22.81
C PHE A 440 9.14 10.39 -21.56
N ASP A 441 10.08 9.73 -20.91
CA ASP A 441 9.82 9.03 -19.65
C ASP A 441 9.80 10.01 -18.47
N VAL A 442 8.95 9.74 -17.48
CA VAL A 442 8.82 10.55 -16.26
C VAL A 442 9.01 9.65 -15.06
N LEU A 443 9.91 10.04 -14.15
CA LEU A 443 10.02 9.41 -12.84
C LEU A 443 8.83 9.82 -11.98
N VAL A 444 7.89 8.89 -11.77
CA VAL A 444 6.65 9.13 -11.02
C VAL A 444 6.95 9.22 -9.52
N TRP A 445 7.64 8.21 -8.99
CA TRP A 445 8.15 8.20 -7.62
C TRP A 445 9.20 7.10 -7.45
N ARG A 446 9.99 7.18 -6.38
CA ARG A 446 10.90 6.12 -5.94
C ARG A 446 10.42 5.58 -4.61
N SER A 447 10.39 4.25 -4.47
CA SER A 447 10.02 3.63 -3.22
C SER A 447 11.06 3.92 -2.14
N PRO A 448 10.68 4.48 -0.99
CA PRO A 448 11.57 4.62 0.15
C PRO A 448 11.70 3.31 0.94
N ILE A 449 10.99 2.26 0.52
CA ILE A 449 10.96 0.93 1.14
C ILE A 449 11.60 -0.07 0.16
N PRO A 450 12.40 -1.04 0.64
CA PRO A 450 12.93 -2.13 -0.20
C PRO A 450 11.82 -2.77 -1.06
N PRO A 451 12.12 -3.21 -2.29
CA PRO A 451 13.43 -3.21 -2.94
C PRO A 451 13.82 -1.86 -3.60
N TYR A 452 13.29 -0.73 -3.12
CA TYR A 452 13.65 0.63 -3.56
C TYR A 452 13.46 0.87 -5.06
N CYS A 453 12.37 0.32 -5.61
CA CYS A 453 12.08 0.44 -7.03
C CYS A 453 11.77 1.87 -7.46
N SER A 454 12.14 2.19 -8.70
CA SER A 454 11.71 3.41 -9.38
C SER A 454 10.48 3.11 -10.22
N TYR A 455 9.46 3.95 -10.10
CA TYR A 455 8.23 3.86 -10.89
C TYR A 455 8.26 4.94 -11.96
N VAL A 456 8.18 4.52 -13.22
CA VAL A 456 8.29 5.37 -14.40
C VAL A 456 7.01 5.27 -15.20
N ALA A 457 6.59 6.36 -15.83
CA ALA A 457 5.50 6.36 -16.80
C ALA A 457 5.97 7.08 -18.06
N THR A 458 5.45 6.68 -19.22
CA THR A 458 5.64 7.41 -20.47
C THR A 458 4.71 8.61 -20.47
N CYS A 459 5.24 9.81 -20.71
CA CYS A 459 4.51 11.02 -21.00
C CYS A 459 4.49 11.26 -22.51
N ASP A 460 3.32 11.49 -23.08
CA ASP A 460 3.13 11.77 -24.50
C ASP A 460 2.19 12.96 -24.71
N MET A 461 2.75 14.05 -25.23
CA MET A 461 2.06 15.30 -25.51
C MET A 461 1.41 15.29 -26.89
N GLY A 462 2.01 14.59 -27.86
CA GLY A 462 1.46 14.50 -29.22
C GLY A 462 0.14 13.73 -29.21
N ARG A 463 0.11 12.57 -28.54
CA ARG A 463 -1.11 11.79 -28.37
C ARG A 463 -2.15 12.53 -27.53
N ALA A 464 -1.73 13.28 -26.52
CA ALA A 464 -2.64 14.14 -25.75
C ALA A 464 -3.32 15.21 -26.64
N GLN A 465 -2.57 15.86 -27.53
CA GLN A 465 -3.14 16.81 -28.50
C GLN A 465 -4.14 16.13 -29.45
N GLN A 466 -3.83 14.93 -29.95
CA GLN A 466 -4.76 14.16 -30.79
C GLN A 466 -6.07 13.86 -30.06
N PHE A 467 -6.03 13.46 -28.78
CA PHE A 467 -7.25 13.26 -27.98
C PHE A 467 -8.06 14.54 -27.81
N VAL A 468 -7.41 15.69 -27.59
CA VAL A 468 -8.09 17.00 -27.46
C VAL A 468 -8.69 17.46 -28.79
N VAL A 469 -8.02 17.20 -29.92
CA VAL A 469 -8.52 17.53 -31.26
C VAL A 469 -9.66 16.60 -31.67
N ALA A 470 -9.52 15.28 -31.47
CA ALA A 470 -10.53 14.28 -31.79
C ALA A 470 -11.84 14.47 -31.01
N SER A 471 -11.75 15.04 -29.80
CA SER A 471 -12.91 15.41 -29.00
C SER A 471 -13.55 16.76 -29.39
N GLY A 472 -13.10 17.40 -30.48
CA GLY A 472 -13.67 18.62 -31.02
C GLY A 472 -13.59 19.82 -30.06
N GLY A 473 -12.55 19.86 -29.23
CA GLY A 473 -12.41 20.84 -28.15
C GLY A 473 -13.41 20.66 -26.99
N ARG A 474 -14.23 19.60 -27.01
CA ARG A 474 -15.07 19.20 -25.87
C ARG A 474 -14.28 18.26 -24.96
N ARG A 475 -14.58 18.30 -23.65
CA ARG A 475 -13.85 17.56 -22.61
C ARG A 475 -13.85 16.05 -22.90
N PRO A 476 -12.70 15.38 -23.10
CA PRO A 476 -12.60 13.94 -23.42
C PRO A 476 -12.77 13.02 -22.19
N PHE A 477 -13.24 13.56 -21.07
CA PHE A 477 -13.29 12.87 -19.79
C PHE A 477 -14.66 12.22 -19.54
N GLU A 478 -14.69 11.09 -18.83
CA GLU A 478 -15.94 10.49 -18.36
C GLU A 478 -16.79 11.52 -17.59
N ARG A 479 -18.05 11.70 -18.01
CA ARG A 479 -19.04 12.42 -17.20
C ARG A 479 -19.47 11.52 -16.05
N ARG A 480 -19.15 11.89 -14.81
CA ARG A 480 -19.72 11.24 -13.61
C ARG A 480 -21.25 11.34 -13.66
N LYS A 481 -21.96 10.20 -13.73
CA LYS A 481 -23.36 10.15 -13.28
C LYS A 481 -23.37 10.40 -11.76
N PRO A 482 -24.19 11.32 -11.24
CA PRO A 482 -24.35 11.43 -9.80
C PRO A 482 -24.90 10.10 -9.28
N SER A 483 -24.26 9.55 -8.25
CA SER A 483 -24.71 8.37 -7.53
C SER A 483 -26.11 8.63 -6.97
N GLY A 484 -27.12 8.10 -7.66
CA GLY A 484 -28.48 8.01 -7.14
C GLY A 484 -28.51 7.07 -5.94
N ASN A 485 -29.41 7.38 -5.02
CA ASN A 485 -29.63 6.70 -3.76
C ASN A 485 -29.64 5.17 -3.88
N LEU A 486 -29.10 4.52 -2.86
CA LEU A 486 -29.43 3.15 -2.49
C LEU A 486 -30.95 3.08 -2.25
N ASP A 487 -31.72 2.59 -3.22
CA ASP A 487 -33.09 2.14 -2.94
C ASP A 487 -33.01 0.74 -2.33
N HIS A 488 -33.08 0.72 -1.00
CA HIS A 488 -33.61 -0.41 -0.26
C HIS A 488 -35.11 -0.49 -0.50
N GLY A 489 -35.56 -1.51 -1.22
CA GLY A 489 -36.94 -1.95 -1.17
C GLY A 489 -37.45 -2.54 -2.48
N GLU A 490 -37.36 -3.86 -2.63
CA GLU A 490 -38.43 -4.67 -3.25
C GLU A 490 -38.14 -6.16 -3.08
N TYR A 491 -38.21 -6.63 -1.83
CA TYR A 491 -38.78 -7.94 -1.55
C TYR A 491 -40.27 -7.71 -1.29
N LEU A 492 -41.13 -8.09 -2.24
CA LEU A 492 -42.57 -8.44 -2.12
C LEU A 492 -43.36 -8.00 -3.36
N ASN A 493 -43.45 -8.85 -4.39
CA ASN A 493 -44.76 -9.27 -4.94
C ASN A 493 -44.60 -10.31 -6.05
N LYS A 494 -44.46 -11.58 -5.64
CA LYS A 494 -45.06 -12.68 -6.39
C LYS A 494 -46.57 -12.61 -6.18
N LYS A 495 -47.33 -12.27 -7.23
CA LYS A 495 -48.61 -12.92 -7.64
C LYS A 495 -49.47 -11.95 -8.49
N ARG A 496 -50.13 -12.55 -9.48
CA ARG A 496 -51.25 -12.09 -10.31
C ARG A 496 -50.90 -11.33 -11.60
N ARG A 497 -50.67 -12.11 -12.67
CA ARG A 497 -51.32 -11.85 -13.98
C ARG A 497 -52.59 -12.72 -14.06
N PRO A 498 -53.76 -12.20 -14.44
CA PRO A 498 -54.78 -12.99 -15.10
C PRO A 498 -54.49 -13.02 -16.61
N MET A 499 -54.31 -14.22 -17.16
CA MET A 499 -54.60 -14.51 -18.57
C MET A 499 -56.09 -14.84 -18.68
N TYR A 500 -56.74 -14.35 -19.74
CA TYR A 500 -57.92 -14.84 -20.48
C TYR A 500 -58.42 -13.60 -21.28
N ASN A 501 -58.77 -13.60 -22.56
CA ASN A 501 -58.67 -14.53 -23.69
C ASN A 501 -59.22 -13.77 -24.92
N GLY A 502 -58.95 -14.31 -26.12
CA GLY A 502 -59.69 -14.05 -27.36
C GLY A 502 -58.84 -13.28 -28.37
N SER A 503 -58.48 -13.81 -29.53
CA SER A 503 -59.14 -14.83 -30.37
C SER A 503 -58.15 -15.74 -31.06
#